data_AF-A0A3B9ZN84-F1
#
_entry.id   AF-A0A3B9ZN84-F1
#
_cell.length_a   1.000
_cell.length_b   1.000
_cell.length_c   1.000
_cell.angle_alpha   90.00
_cell.angle_beta   90.00
_cell.angle_gamma   90.00
#
_symmetry.space_group_name_H-M   'P 1'
#
loop_
_entity.id
_entity.type
_entity.pdbx_description
1 polymer ?
#
loop_
_entity_poly.entity_id
_entity_poly.type
_entity_poly.pdbx_seq_one_letter_code
_entity_poly.pdbx_strand_id
1 'polypeptide(L)'
;YAVWWIRQSILQSLAEHSRIVRLPLNKIGLITKINKTYNRLEQEYQYDPSSDEVALELDTSSDIIEDVLKLSTHSMSVDAPIH
;
A
#
# COMPACT_ATOMS: atom_id res chain seq x y z
N TYR A 1 -9.94 -26.08 16.65
CA TYR A 1 -10.59 -25.83 15.35
C TYR A 1 -11.40 -24.54 15.34
N ALA A 2 -12.38 -24.35 16.23
CA ALA A 2 -13.23 -23.13 16.26
C ALA A 2 -12.44 -21.81 16.33
N VAL A 3 -11.40 -21.72 17.17
CA VAL A 3 -10.58 -20.51 17.32
C VAL A 3 -9.89 -20.07 16.03
N TRP A 4 -9.42 -21.02 15.23
CA TRP A 4 -8.77 -20.71 13.94
C TRP A 4 -9.77 -20.13 12.95
N TRP A 5 -10.98 -20.71 12.88
CA TRP A 5 -12.07 -20.20 12.05
C TRP A 5 -12.55 -18.82 12.50
N ILE A 6 -12.64 -18.57 13.80
CA ILE A 6 -13.01 -17.25 14.32
C ILE A 6 -11.97 -16.19 13.91
N ARG A 7 -10.67 -16.48 14.06
CA ARG A 7 -9.62 -15.56 13.62
C ARG A 7 -9.63 -15.34 12.11
N GLN A 8 -9.82 -16.40 11.33
CA GLN A 8 -9.91 -16.34 9.87
C GLN A 8 -11.12 -15.50 9.41
N SER A 9 -12.31 -15.72 9.99
CA SER A 9 -13.52 -14.97 9.67
C SER A 9 -13.42 -13.49 10.03
N ILE A 10 -12.74 -13.15 11.14
CA ILE A 10 -12.50 -11.75 11.53
C ILE A 10 -11.56 -11.06 10.52
N LEU A 11 -10.45 -11.71 10.16
CA LEU A 11 -9.51 -11.18 9.17
C LEU A 11 -10.13 -11.07 7.77
N GLN A 12 -10.96 -12.05 7.38
CA GLN A 12 -11.71 -12.03 6.13
C GLN A 12 -12.73 -10.89 6.10
N SER A 13 -13.54 -10.73 7.14
CA SER A 13 -14.54 -9.65 7.23
C SER A 13 -13.90 -8.27 7.19
N LEU A 14 -12.74 -8.10 7.83
CA LEU A 14 -11.98 -6.85 7.81
C LEU A 14 -11.41 -6.58 6.40
N ALA A 15 -10.90 -7.61 5.72
CA ALA A 15 -10.45 -7.50 4.33
C ALA A 15 -11.59 -7.20 3.35
N GLU A 16 -12.79 -7.74 3.59
CA GLU A 16 -13.98 -7.53 2.76
C GLU A 16 -14.61 -6.13 2.95
N HIS A 17 -14.56 -5.57 4.16
CA HIS A 17 -15.16 -4.25 4.46
C HIS A 17 -14.19 -3.06 4.35
N SER A 18 -12.87 -3.25 4.39
CA SER A 18 -11.92 -2.14 4.54
C SER A 18 -11.55 -1.42 3.23
N ARG A 19 -11.78 -1.98 2.04
CA ARG A 19 -11.43 -1.29 0.78
C ARG A 19 -12.51 -1.47 -0.29
N ILE A 20 -13.20 -0.37 -0.58
CA ILE A 20 -14.31 -0.21 -1.54
C ILE A 20 -13.91 -0.54 -3.00
N VAL A 21 -12.63 -0.80 -3.28
CA VAL A 21 -12.19 -1.35 -4.56
C VAL A 21 -11.24 -2.52 -4.30
N ARG A 22 -11.65 -3.74 -4.67
CA ARG A 22 -10.79 -4.93 -4.69
C ARG A 22 -9.66 -4.71 -5.69
N LEU A 23 -8.53 -4.15 -5.25
CA LEU A 23 -7.29 -4.20 -6.02
C LEU A 23 -6.77 -5.65 -5.98
N PRO A 24 -6.35 -6.22 -7.13
CA PRO A 24 -5.89 -7.61 -7.19
C PRO A 24 -4.68 -7.82 -6.27
N LEU A 25 -4.58 -9.01 -5.66
CA LEU A 25 -3.52 -9.37 -4.69
C LEU A 25 -2.11 -9.04 -5.21
N ASN A 26 -1.89 -9.23 -6.51
CA ASN A 26 -0.63 -8.92 -7.18
C ASN A 26 -0.24 -7.43 -7.06
N LYS A 27 -1.21 -6.52 -7.07
CA LYS A 27 -1.00 -5.08 -6.94
C LYS A 27 -0.79 -4.67 -5.48
N ILE A 28 -1.48 -5.31 -4.52
CA ILE A 28 -1.28 -5.06 -3.09
C ILE A 28 0.16 -5.40 -2.67
N GLY A 29 0.69 -6.54 -3.13
CA GLY A 29 2.08 -6.91 -2.86
C GLY A 29 3.10 -5.91 -3.41
N LEU A 30 2.83 -5.32 -4.58
CA LEU A 30 3.65 -4.25 -5.14
C LEU A 30 3.58 -2.96 -4.31
N ILE A 31 2.38 -2.55 -3.87
CA ILE A 31 2.20 -1.37 -3.02
C ILE A 31 2.98 -1.50 -1.70
N THR A 32 2.94 -2.68 -1.07
CA THR A 32 3.68 -2.92 0.18
C THR A 32 5.19 -2.89 -0.05
N LYS A 33 5.69 -3.45 -1.17
CA LYS A 33 7.10 -3.37 -1.54
C LYS A 33 7.53 -1.94 -1.80
N ILE A 34 6.76 -1.18 -2.58
CA ILE A 34 7.01 0.23 -2.89
C ILE A 34 7.10 1.05 -1.60
N ASN A 35 6.10 0.94 -0.70
CA ASN A 35 6.13 1.65 0.58
C ASN A 35 7.35 1.28 1.44
N LYS A 36 7.74 0.00 1.47
CA LYS A 36 8.90 -0.45 2.24
C LYS A 36 10.21 0.12 1.69
N THR A 37 10.36 0.13 0.37
CA THR A 37 11.52 0.72 -0.30
C THR A 37 11.55 2.24 -0.13
N TYR A 38 10.41 2.91 -0.31
CA TYR A 38 10.27 4.35 -0.09
C TYR A 38 10.71 4.75 1.32
N ASN A 39 10.17 4.10 2.36
CA ASN A 39 10.56 4.35 3.75
C ASN A 39 12.04 4.06 4.01
N ARG A 40 12.61 3.03 3.37
CA ARG A 40 14.03 2.70 3.52
C ARG A 40 14.91 3.80 2.91
N LEU A 41 14.56 4.28 1.73
CA LEU A 41 15.27 5.35 1.04
C LEU A 41 15.13 6.68 1.80
N GLU A 42 13.94 7.03 2.29
CA GLU A 42 13.74 8.19 3.17
C GLU A 42 14.66 8.15 4.40
N GLN A 43 14.78 6.97 5.04
CA GLN A 43 15.63 6.79 6.21
C GLN A 43 17.13 6.89 5.87
N GLU A 44 17.54 6.36 4.73
CA GLU A 44 18.94 6.32 4.29
C GLU A 44 19.42 7.69 3.81
N TYR A 45 18.55 8.42 3.09
CA TYR A 45 18.88 9.67 2.42
C TYR A 45 18.41 10.92 3.16
N GLN A 46 17.53 10.79 4.17
CA GLN A 46 16.98 11.91 4.96
C GLN A 46 16.24 12.97 4.11
N TYR A 47 15.83 12.62 2.89
CA TYR A 47 14.97 13.41 2.02
C TYR A 47 13.96 12.48 1.33
N ASP A 48 12.86 13.06 0.85
CA ASP A 48 11.83 12.36 0.09
C ASP A 48 12.40 11.79 -1.22
N PRO A 49 12.52 10.46 -1.36
CA PRO A 49 13.10 9.83 -2.53
C PRO A 49 12.20 10.05 -3.75
N SER A 50 12.81 10.26 -4.91
CA SER A 50 12.05 10.45 -6.14
C SER A 50 11.45 9.12 -6.60
N SER A 51 10.29 9.17 -7.27
CA SER A 51 9.63 7.98 -7.85
C SER A 51 10.57 7.20 -8.80
N ASP A 52 11.47 7.89 -9.51
CA ASP A 52 12.51 7.30 -10.36
C ASP A 52 13.56 6.49 -9.58
N GLU A 53 13.95 6.93 -8.38
CA GLU A 53 14.95 6.25 -7.55
C GLU A 53 14.37 4.97 -6.95
N VAL A 54 13.13 5.06 -6.48
CA VAL A 54 12.36 3.93 -5.97
C VAL A 54 12.11 2.91 -7.09
N ALA A 55 11.87 3.38 -8.32
CA ALA A 55 11.67 2.57 -9.51
C ALA A 55 12.94 1.83 -9.94
N LEU A 56 14.09 2.52 -9.91
CA LEU A 56 15.40 1.94 -10.18
C LEU A 56 15.73 0.83 -9.18
N GLU A 57 15.40 1.01 -7.90
CA GLU A 57 15.67 0.01 -6.87
C GLU A 57 14.75 -1.22 -6.97
N LEU A 58 13.49 -1.03 -7.40
CA LEU A 58 12.50 -2.09 -7.55
C LEU A 58 12.47 -2.74 -8.94
N ASP A 59 13.35 -2.31 -9.86
CA ASP A 59 13.37 -2.72 -11.28
C ASP A 59 11.97 -2.63 -11.90
N THR A 60 11.23 -1.58 -11.56
CA THR A 60 9.83 -1.37 -11.92
C THR A 60 9.69 -0.02 -12.61
N SER A 61 8.67 0.16 -13.45
CA SER A 61 8.43 1.45 -14.13
C SER A 61 8.04 2.54 -13.12
N SER A 62 8.63 3.73 -13.25
CA SER A 62 8.29 4.92 -12.45
C SER A 62 6.81 5.29 -12.54
N ASP A 63 6.19 5.10 -13.71
CA ASP A 63 4.75 5.22 -13.95
C ASP A 63 3.90 4.43 -12.93
N ILE A 64 4.30 3.19 -12.62
CA ILE A 64 3.55 2.34 -11.68
C ILE A 64 3.69 2.87 -10.25
N ILE A 65 4.85 3.40 -9.89
CA ILE A 65 5.09 3.98 -8.57
C ILE A 65 4.29 5.26 -8.40
N GLU A 66 4.25 6.10 -9.43
CA GLU A 66 3.46 7.33 -9.43
C GLU A 66 1.95 7.06 -9.34
N ASP A 67 1.44 6.06 -10.07
CA ASP A 67 0.06 5.60 -9.95
C ASP A 67 -0.27 5.08 -8.54
N VAL A 68 0.63 4.31 -7.95
CA VAL A 68 0.47 3.79 -6.59
C VAL A 68 0.46 4.91 -5.55
N LEU A 69 1.34 5.90 -5.68
CA LEU A 69 1.37 7.07 -4.81
C LEU A 69 0.06 7.88 -4.93
N LYS A 70 -0.42 8.13 -6.16
CA LYS A 70 -1.71 8.80 -6.41
C LYS A 70 -2.90 8.05 -5.78
N LEU A 71 -2.92 6.73 -5.91
CA LEU A 71 -3.96 5.86 -5.32
C LEU A 71 -3.91 5.90 -3.78
N SER A 72 -2.71 5.91 -3.19
CA SER A 72 -2.50 5.99 -1.74
C SER A 72 -3.04 7.30 -1.18
N THR A 73 -2.71 8.44 -1.80
CA THR A 73 -3.20 9.77 -1.39
C THR A 73 -4.72 9.88 -1.46
N HIS A 74 -5.36 9.28 -2.47
CA HIS A 74 -6.82 9.26 -2.57
C HIS A 74 -7.48 8.46 -1.43
N SER A 75 -6.86 7.36 -0.99
CA SER A 75 -7.36 6.56 0.13
C SER A 75 -7.24 7.27 1.49
N MET A 76 -6.23 8.12 1.68
CA MET A 76 -6.05 8.91 2.91
C MET A 76 -7.02 10.09 3.02
N SER A 77 -7.60 10.55 1.91
CA SER A 77 -8.62 11.62 1.91
C SER A 77 -10.01 11.15 2.37
N VAL A 78 -10.30 9.84 2.37
CA VAL A 78 -11.60 9.30 2.82
C VAL A 78 -11.62 9.02 4.33
N ASP A 79 -10.47 9.07 5.00
CA ASP A 79 -10.35 8.83 6.45
C ASP A 79 -10.39 10.13 7.29
N ALA A 80 -10.59 11.29 6.65
CA ALA A 80 -10.83 12.53 7.39
C ALA A 80 -12.23 12.46 8.03
N PRO A 81 -12.36 12.45 9.37
CA PRO A 81 -13.67 12.48 9.99
C PRO A 81 -14.29 13.85 9.68
N ILE A 82 -15.32 13.85 8.83
CA ILE A 82 -16.29 14.93 8.87
C ILE A 82 -17.05 14.77 10.19
N HIS A 83 -16.94 15.81 11.03
CA HIS A 83 -17.55 16.05 12.35
C HIS A 83 -18.60 15.06 12.89
#